data_AF-A0A2V8RVI5-F1
#
_entry.id   AF-A0A2V8RVI5-F1
#
_cell.length_a   1.000
_cell.length_b   1.000
_cell.length_c   1.000
_cell.angle_alpha   90.00
_cell.angle_beta   90.00
_cell.angle_gamma   90.00
#
_symmetry.space_group_name_H-M   'P 1'
#
loop_
_entity.id
_entity.type
_entity.pdbx_description
1 polymer ?
#
loop_
_entity_poly.entity_id
_entity_poly.type
_entity_poly.pdbx_seq_one_letter_code
_entity_poly.pdbx_strand_id
1 'polypeptide(L)'
;MFAPALAHKHLRPASTDAAHTGAVEAAALSPDQAALNLVQTRIHDARQLLDAQPATPDDAVTLAVAEADTPSAPIQFLQVPKAVFLQPDAQTLVKTTAGAQLTLKVVRPNYVNTAVTVTDASGRALDPLLVRYPVEKSGALSEIAYYTSAHPALAQPALVRAGGAYVQRTLAGAAASLAQQGIQIAPDVLDVAEHLAIVEHTDHKRFEHEDHAALFAEIRTLYALNAGDTFRYSVSTAGAGGMIQMIPQTYADIRAHHPEVGLEADFVTGMRDHQNAAKAMLLYMQDTWDGLLKSDEVKQALAAHTATEADLLAAGYNSNPARLPAYLKRGGAGWRTLIPAETKMYLRIYAAVDNLVDFS
;
A
#
# COMPACT_ATOMS: atom_id res chain seq x y z
N MET A 1 45.78 -22.37 8.25
CA MET A 1 47.07 -21.72 7.94
C MET A 1 46.89 -20.91 6.66
N PHE A 2 47.14 -19.60 6.76
CA PHE A 2 47.53 -18.64 5.72
C PHE A 2 46.78 -18.60 4.38
N ALA A 3 46.07 -17.47 4.17
CA ALA A 3 46.00 -16.80 2.87
C ALA A 3 47.37 -16.16 2.53
N PRO A 4 47.72 -16.03 1.23
CA PRO A 4 47.80 -14.70 0.58
C PRO A 4 47.36 -14.75 -0.91
N ALA A 5 46.67 -13.76 -1.50
CA ALA A 5 47.01 -12.37 -1.85
C ALA A 5 47.88 -12.15 -3.12
N LEU A 6 47.23 -11.55 -4.14
CA LEU A 6 47.66 -10.43 -5.02
C LEU A 6 48.50 -10.61 -6.32
N ALA A 7 48.07 -9.78 -7.31
CA ALA A 7 48.76 -9.14 -8.45
C ALA A 7 48.73 -9.89 -9.82
N HIS A 8 48.50 -9.29 -11.00
CA HIS A 8 48.74 -7.95 -11.56
C HIS A 8 47.74 -7.60 -12.70
N LYS A 9 47.21 -6.36 -12.72
CA LYS A 9 47.44 -5.26 -13.68
C LYS A 9 47.54 -5.63 -15.18
N HIS A 10 46.52 -5.23 -15.96
CA HIS A 10 46.65 -4.84 -17.37
C HIS A 10 46.27 -3.37 -17.55
N LEU A 11 47.21 -2.62 -18.15
CA LEU A 11 47.08 -1.24 -18.59
C LEU A 11 46.01 -1.11 -19.69
N ARG A 12 45.17 -0.08 -19.61
CA ARG A 12 44.41 0.49 -20.73
C ARG A 12 44.92 1.89 -21.05
N PRO A 13 44.91 2.31 -22.32
CA PRO A 13 45.53 3.55 -22.77
C PRO A 13 44.69 4.78 -22.42
N ALA A 14 45.38 5.91 -22.33
CA ALA A 14 44.85 7.25 -22.06
C ALA A 14 43.85 7.70 -23.14
N SER A 15 42.67 8.12 -22.72
CA SER A 15 41.74 8.91 -23.53
C SER A 15 42.05 10.39 -23.34
N THR A 16 42.33 11.05 -24.45
CA THR A 16 42.53 12.49 -24.60
C THR A 16 41.29 13.29 -24.19
N ASP A 17 41.53 14.32 -23.38
CA ASP A 17 40.59 15.38 -23.04
C ASP A 17 40.05 16.08 -24.30
N ALA A 18 38.72 16.04 -24.47
CA ALA A 18 37.98 16.97 -25.29
C ALA A 18 36.90 17.59 -24.41
N ALA A 19 37.08 18.88 -24.12
CA ALA A 19 36.14 19.70 -23.39
C ALA A 19 34.81 19.82 -24.16
N HIS A 20 33.82 19.01 -23.76
CA HIS A 20 32.44 19.23 -24.14
C HIS A 20 31.82 20.26 -23.18
N THR A 21 31.63 21.47 -23.68
CA THR A 21 30.63 22.40 -23.15
C THR A 21 29.24 21.81 -23.41
N GLY A 22 28.81 20.91 -22.54
CA GLY A 22 27.45 20.38 -22.54
C GLY A 22 26.49 21.40 -21.96
N ALA A 23 25.74 22.08 -22.82
CA ALA A 23 24.45 22.61 -22.41
C ALA A 23 23.62 21.42 -21.91
N VAL A 24 23.19 21.46 -20.65
CA VAL A 24 22.29 20.46 -20.08
C VAL A 24 20.94 20.65 -20.78
N GLU A 25 20.75 19.94 -21.89
CA GLU A 25 19.47 19.81 -22.54
C GLU A 25 18.56 19.05 -21.55
N ALA A 26 17.57 19.76 -21.00
CA ALA A 26 16.61 19.16 -20.08
C ALA A 26 15.89 18.03 -20.81
N ALA A 27 16.26 16.78 -20.52
CA ALA A 27 15.65 15.61 -21.12
C ALA A 27 14.14 15.66 -20.88
N ALA A 28 13.35 15.55 -21.96
CA ALA A 28 11.90 15.49 -21.86
C ALA A 28 11.49 14.29 -20.99
N LEU A 29 10.52 14.51 -20.10
CA LEU A 29 9.98 13.44 -19.25
C LEU A 29 9.44 12.31 -20.12
N SER A 30 9.57 11.06 -19.65
CA SER A 30 8.88 9.95 -20.29
C SER A 30 7.36 10.17 -20.23
N PRO A 31 6.58 9.64 -21.19
CA PRO A 31 5.12 9.77 -21.17
C PRO A 31 4.48 9.31 -19.85
N ASP A 32 5.01 8.23 -19.27
CA ASP A 32 4.55 7.70 -17.98
C ASP A 32 4.83 8.66 -16.81
N GLN A 33 6.00 9.30 -16.80
CA GLN A 33 6.34 10.28 -15.78
C GLN A 33 5.49 11.55 -15.93
N ALA A 34 5.20 11.95 -17.18
CA ALA A 34 4.32 13.08 -17.44
C ALA A 34 2.88 12.80 -16.98
N ALA A 35 2.35 11.60 -17.24
CA ALA A 35 1.02 11.18 -16.79
C ALA A 35 0.92 11.13 -15.25
N LEU A 36 1.92 10.56 -14.59
CA LEU A 36 2.00 10.54 -13.12
C LEU A 36 2.03 11.97 -12.54
N ASN A 37 2.92 12.81 -13.06
CA ASN A 37 3.04 14.20 -12.61
C ASN A 37 1.74 14.97 -12.81
N LEU A 38 1.04 14.73 -13.92
CA LEU A 38 -0.24 15.34 -14.20
C LEU A 38 -1.26 14.95 -13.12
N VAL A 39 -1.49 13.66 -12.88
CA VAL A 39 -2.46 13.21 -11.87
C VAL A 39 -2.13 13.75 -10.48
N GLN A 40 -0.86 13.69 -10.07
CA GLN A 40 -0.42 14.21 -8.77
C GLN A 40 -0.63 15.73 -8.64
N THR A 41 -0.32 16.49 -9.70
CA THR A 41 -0.57 17.94 -9.73
C THR A 41 -2.07 18.22 -9.62
N ARG A 42 -2.90 17.47 -10.34
CA ARG A 42 -4.36 17.63 -10.30
C ARG A 42 -4.95 17.31 -8.93
N ILE A 43 -4.45 16.28 -8.24
CA ILE A 43 -4.84 15.96 -6.87
C ILE A 43 -4.40 17.06 -5.90
N HIS A 44 -3.19 17.60 -6.07
CA HIS A 44 -2.70 18.71 -5.27
C HIS A 44 -3.55 19.98 -5.45
N ASP A 45 -3.85 20.36 -6.69
CA ASP A 45 -4.71 21.49 -7.01
C ASP A 45 -6.14 21.29 -6.44
N ALA A 46 -6.69 20.07 -6.60
CA ALA A 46 -7.98 19.70 -6.03
C ALA A 46 -8.00 19.89 -4.51
N ARG A 47 -6.92 19.50 -3.82
CA ARG A 47 -6.78 19.69 -2.38
C ARG A 47 -6.78 21.17 -1.99
N GLN A 48 -5.93 21.97 -2.64
CA GLN A 48 -5.85 23.41 -2.36
C GLN A 48 -7.20 24.11 -2.56
N LEU A 49 -7.89 23.79 -3.65
CA LEU A 49 -9.19 24.38 -3.95
C LEU A 49 -10.28 23.93 -2.95
N LEU A 50 -10.26 22.66 -2.52
CA LEU A 50 -11.19 22.15 -1.50
C LEU A 50 -10.96 22.79 -0.14
N ASP A 51 -9.70 23.06 0.23
CA ASP A 51 -9.36 23.77 1.47
C ASP A 51 -9.84 25.23 1.46
N ALA A 52 -9.96 25.84 0.27
CA ALA A 52 -10.54 27.17 0.09
C ALA A 52 -12.07 27.18 0.04
N GLN A 53 -12.73 26.01 -0.07
CA GLN A 53 -14.19 25.91 -0.03
C GLN A 53 -14.74 26.04 1.40
N PRO A 54 -16.00 26.49 1.58
CA PRO A 54 -16.69 26.40 2.85
C PRO A 54 -16.63 25.00 3.48
N ALA A 55 -16.79 24.92 4.79
CA ALA A 55 -16.81 23.65 5.49
C ALA A 55 -17.91 22.73 4.92
N THR A 56 -17.56 21.48 4.64
CA THR A 56 -18.52 20.44 4.30
C THR A 56 -19.37 20.15 5.55
N PRO A 57 -20.71 20.14 5.45
CA PRO A 57 -21.57 19.64 6.52
C PRO A 57 -21.19 18.22 6.93
N ASP A 58 -21.34 17.91 8.22
CA ASP A 58 -20.92 16.62 8.77
C ASP A 58 -21.63 15.43 8.11
N ASP A 59 -22.84 15.61 7.58
CA ASP A 59 -23.64 14.57 6.92
C ASP A 59 -23.41 14.45 5.41
N ALA A 60 -22.44 15.19 4.85
CA ALA A 60 -22.12 15.20 3.43
C ALA A 60 -20.64 14.95 3.15
N VAL A 61 -20.34 14.55 1.92
CA VAL A 61 -18.97 14.51 1.37
C VAL A 61 -18.86 15.51 0.24
N THR A 62 -17.65 16.01 -0.02
CA THR A 62 -17.37 16.83 -1.19
C THR A 62 -16.36 16.13 -2.08
N LEU A 63 -16.70 15.87 -3.34
CA LEU A 63 -15.79 15.32 -4.33
C LEU A 63 -15.25 16.43 -5.22
N ALA A 64 -13.95 16.43 -5.45
CA ALA A 64 -13.32 17.16 -6.54
C ALA A 64 -13.24 16.25 -7.77
N VAL A 65 -13.79 16.71 -8.88
CA VAL A 65 -13.83 15.97 -10.15
C VAL A 65 -13.34 16.83 -11.30
N ALA A 66 -12.82 16.20 -12.35
CA ALA A 66 -12.41 16.92 -13.55
C ALA A 66 -12.51 16.06 -14.80
N GLU A 67 -12.50 16.70 -15.97
CA GLU A 67 -12.38 15.96 -17.22
C GLU A 67 -11.03 15.21 -17.26
N ALA A 68 -11.09 13.95 -17.67
CA ALA A 68 -9.91 13.11 -17.84
C ALA A 68 -8.98 13.67 -18.92
N ASP A 69 -7.69 13.42 -18.77
CA ASP A 69 -6.63 13.70 -19.76
C ASP A 69 -6.52 15.15 -20.25
N THR A 70 -7.17 16.11 -19.56
CA THR A 70 -7.19 17.52 -19.93
C THR A 70 -6.57 18.37 -18.81
N PRO A 71 -5.27 18.71 -18.87
CA PRO A 71 -4.57 19.40 -17.78
C PRO A 71 -5.21 20.72 -17.34
N SER A 72 -5.79 21.45 -18.29
CA SER A 72 -6.44 22.74 -18.08
C SER A 72 -7.92 22.64 -17.74
N ALA A 73 -8.50 21.44 -17.67
CA ALA A 73 -9.93 21.29 -17.38
C ALA A 73 -10.24 21.83 -15.97
N PRO A 74 -11.32 22.61 -15.80
CA PRO A 74 -11.67 23.13 -14.48
C PRO A 74 -12.02 21.99 -13.52
N ILE A 75 -11.51 22.08 -12.29
CA ILE A 75 -11.91 21.19 -11.20
C ILE A 75 -13.30 21.64 -10.72
N GLN A 76 -14.23 20.71 -10.66
CA GLN A 76 -15.61 20.92 -10.21
C GLN A 76 -15.82 20.22 -8.87
N PHE A 77 -16.71 20.79 -8.04
CA PHE A 77 -17.05 20.21 -6.73
C PHE A 77 -18.46 19.67 -6.72
N LEU A 78 -18.60 18.45 -6.20
CA LEU A 78 -19.87 17.76 -6.00
C LEU A 78 -20.09 17.56 -4.51
N GLN A 79 -21.24 18.00 -4.00
CA GLN A 79 -21.64 17.68 -2.64
C GLN A 79 -22.66 16.55 -2.66
N VAL A 80 -22.40 15.48 -1.91
CA VAL A 80 -23.23 14.27 -1.88
C VAL A 80 -23.53 13.93 -0.42
N PRO A 81 -24.79 13.64 -0.06
CA PRO A 81 -25.10 13.13 1.26
C PRO A 81 -24.34 11.84 1.54
N LYS A 82 -23.76 11.69 2.73
CA LYS A 82 -23.03 10.47 3.14
C LYS A 82 -23.88 9.21 2.97
N ALA A 83 -25.17 9.29 3.30
CA ALA A 83 -26.09 8.17 3.15
C ALA A 83 -26.16 7.66 1.70
N VAL A 84 -26.16 8.56 0.71
CA VAL A 84 -26.11 8.20 -0.71
C VAL A 84 -24.73 7.69 -1.10
N PHE A 85 -23.68 8.37 -0.64
CA PHE A 85 -22.30 8.00 -0.96
C PHE A 85 -21.90 6.62 -0.43
N LEU A 86 -22.48 6.18 0.68
CA LEU A 86 -22.22 4.86 1.28
C LEU A 86 -23.24 3.78 0.88
N GLN A 87 -24.19 4.11 0.01
CA GLN A 87 -25.18 3.15 -0.46
C GLN A 87 -24.66 2.41 -1.70
N PRO A 88 -24.63 1.06 -1.70
CA PRO A 88 -24.27 0.27 -2.88
C PRO A 88 -25.16 0.62 -4.07
N ASP A 89 -24.54 0.73 -5.25
CA ASP A 89 -25.20 1.02 -6.54
C ASP A 89 -26.05 2.30 -6.59
N ALA A 90 -25.92 3.19 -5.60
CA ALA A 90 -26.65 4.45 -5.59
C ALA A 90 -26.27 5.31 -6.79
N GLN A 91 -27.28 5.84 -7.47
CA GLN A 91 -27.12 6.76 -8.58
C GLN A 91 -27.90 8.04 -8.30
N THR A 92 -27.26 9.19 -8.44
CA THR A 92 -27.88 10.48 -8.18
C THR A 92 -27.41 11.54 -9.17
N LEU A 93 -28.32 12.46 -9.51
CA LEU A 93 -27.95 13.71 -10.18
C LEU A 93 -27.42 14.67 -9.12
N VAL A 94 -26.29 15.30 -9.41
CA VAL A 94 -25.63 16.25 -8.52
C VAL A 94 -25.34 17.51 -9.30
N LYS A 95 -25.65 18.67 -8.71
CA LYS A 95 -25.30 19.96 -9.27
C LYS A 95 -23.92 20.37 -8.76
N THR A 96 -23.03 20.75 -9.67
CA THR A 96 -21.70 21.24 -9.31
C THR A 96 -21.79 22.65 -8.74
N THR A 97 -20.75 23.11 -8.04
CA THR A 97 -20.64 24.51 -7.59
C THR A 97 -20.69 25.51 -8.75
N ALA A 98 -20.27 25.10 -9.96
CA ALA A 98 -20.37 25.91 -11.19
C ALA A 98 -21.75 25.80 -11.88
N GLY A 99 -22.66 24.99 -11.33
CA GLY A 99 -24.04 24.85 -11.80
C GLY A 99 -24.28 23.76 -12.86
N ALA A 100 -23.25 23.03 -13.29
CA ALA A 100 -23.41 21.90 -14.19
C ALA A 100 -24.11 20.73 -13.49
N GLN A 101 -24.87 19.93 -14.25
CA GLN A 101 -25.49 18.70 -13.73
C GLN A 101 -24.65 17.50 -14.14
N LEU A 102 -24.21 16.73 -13.15
CA LEU A 102 -23.49 15.48 -13.34
C LEU A 102 -24.28 14.31 -12.76
N THR A 103 -24.06 13.12 -13.30
CA THR A 103 -24.53 11.86 -12.74
C THR A 103 -23.39 11.25 -11.94
N LEU A 104 -23.61 11.00 -10.66
CA LEU A 104 -22.71 10.22 -9.81
C LEU A 104 -23.32 8.84 -9.59
N LYS A 105 -22.52 7.79 -9.79
CA LYS A 105 -22.87 6.41 -9.44
C LYS A 105 -21.82 5.84 -8.49
N VAL A 106 -22.27 5.32 -7.36
CA VAL A 106 -21.44 4.57 -6.41
C VAL A 106 -21.17 3.18 -7.00
N VAL A 107 -19.90 2.88 -7.24
CA VAL A 107 -19.44 1.57 -7.71
C VAL A 107 -19.26 0.65 -6.52
N ARG A 108 -18.61 1.14 -5.46
CA ARG A 108 -18.31 0.37 -4.26
C ARG A 108 -18.19 1.28 -3.05
N PRO A 109 -19.13 1.22 -2.09
CA PRO A 109 -19.03 2.02 -0.88
C PRO A 109 -17.92 1.49 0.03
N ASN A 110 -17.04 2.39 0.49
CA ASN A 110 -15.96 2.09 1.41
C ASN A 110 -15.43 3.37 2.10
N TYR A 111 -16.32 4.11 2.77
CA TYR A 111 -15.97 5.34 3.49
C TYR A 111 -15.16 6.34 2.63
N VAL A 112 -13.96 6.73 3.07
CA VAL A 112 -13.06 7.64 2.33
C VAL A 112 -12.58 7.05 1.00
N ASN A 113 -12.58 5.71 0.87
CA ASN A 113 -12.14 4.97 -0.30
C ASN A 113 -13.32 4.46 -1.16
N THR A 114 -14.50 5.05 -1.02
CA THR A 114 -15.66 4.72 -1.87
C THR A 114 -15.33 5.01 -3.34
N ALA A 115 -15.45 4.00 -4.19
CA ALA A 115 -15.27 4.13 -5.63
C ALA A 115 -16.55 4.65 -6.28
N VAL A 116 -16.44 5.67 -7.13
CA VAL A 116 -17.58 6.28 -7.85
C VAL A 116 -17.23 6.57 -9.30
N THR A 117 -18.20 6.45 -10.21
CA THR A 117 -18.10 7.01 -11.56
C THR A 117 -18.88 8.32 -11.65
N VAL A 118 -18.34 9.30 -12.37
CA VAL A 118 -18.98 10.59 -12.59
C VAL A 118 -19.07 10.88 -14.08
N THR A 119 -20.25 11.22 -14.57
CA THR A 119 -20.47 11.58 -15.99
C THR A 119 -21.28 12.85 -16.14
N ASP A 120 -21.06 13.59 -17.22
CA ASP A 120 -21.91 14.72 -17.59
C ASP A 120 -23.14 14.28 -18.42
N ALA A 121 -23.99 15.25 -18.78
CA ALA A 121 -25.20 15.00 -19.56
C ALA A 121 -24.95 14.43 -20.97
N SER A 122 -23.73 14.58 -21.51
CA SER A 122 -23.32 13.98 -22.79
C SER A 122 -22.79 12.55 -22.65
N GLY A 123 -22.70 12.04 -21.41
CA GLY A 123 -22.13 10.74 -21.09
C GLY A 123 -20.60 10.74 -21.00
N ARG A 124 -19.96 11.92 -21.06
CA ARG A 124 -18.51 12.04 -20.92
C ARG A 124 -18.10 11.84 -19.45
N ALA A 125 -17.05 11.04 -19.23
CA ALA A 125 -16.55 10.69 -17.91
C ALA A 125 -15.66 11.78 -17.31
N LEU A 126 -15.73 11.91 -15.98
CA LEU A 126 -14.87 12.76 -15.17
C LEU A 126 -14.11 11.90 -14.14
N ASP A 127 -12.86 12.24 -13.90
CA ASP A 127 -12.01 11.59 -12.90
C ASP A 127 -12.34 12.09 -11.49
N PRO A 128 -12.63 11.19 -10.53
CA PRO A 128 -12.76 11.54 -9.13
C PRO A 128 -11.36 11.74 -8.51
N LEU A 129 -10.91 12.99 -8.45
CA LEU A 129 -9.55 13.33 -8.03
C LEU A 129 -9.35 13.22 -6.52
N LEU A 130 -10.32 13.70 -5.73
CA LEU A 130 -10.19 13.76 -4.27
C LEU A 130 -11.55 13.80 -3.58
N VAL A 131 -11.68 13.11 -2.47
CA VAL A 131 -12.84 13.15 -1.57
C VAL A 131 -12.45 13.90 -0.31
N ARG A 132 -13.18 14.96 0.02
CA ARG A 132 -13.21 15.58 1.35
C ARG A 132 -14.31 14.91 2.16
N TYR A 133 -13.93 14.15 3.17
CA TYR A 133 -14.80 13.29 3.95
C TYR A 133 -14.75 13.68 5.44
N PRO A 134 -15.86 14.15 6.04
CA PRO A 134 -15.94 14.34 7.48
C PRO A 134 -15.90 12.98 8.19
N VAL A 135 -14.85 12.67 8.94
CA VAL A 135 -14.73 11.42 9.69
C VAL A 135 -15.33 11.62 11.07
N GLU A 136 -16.28 10.78 11.45
CA GLU A 136 -16.94 10.82 12.75
C GLU A 136 -16.44 9.69 13.64
N LYS A 137 -16.25 9.97 14.94
CA LYS A 137 -15.99 8.98 15.97
C LYS A 137 -16.97 9.20 17.11
N SER A 138 -17.66 8.14 17.53
CA SER A 138 -18.67 8.20 18.60
C SER A 138 -19.75 9.26 18.38
N GLY A 139 -20.16 9.48 17.12
CA GLY A 139 -21.19 10.45 16.74
C GLY A 139 -20.76 11.92 16.75
N ALA A 140 -19.46 12.20 16.89
CA ALA A 140 -18.91 13.54 16.78
C ALA A 140 -17.87 13.61 15.65
N LEU A 141 -17.80 14.76 14.97
CA LEU A 141 -16.74 15.03 14.01
C LEU A 141 -15.37 14.88 14.68
N SER A 142 -14.53 14.00 14.12
CA SER A 142 -13.18 13.73 14.60
C SER A 142 -12.11 14.38 13.73
N GLU A 143 -12.19 14.25 12.41
CA GLU A 143 -11.23 14.83 11.47
C GLU A 143 -11.87 15.02 10.08
N ILE A 144 -11.29 15.91 9.25
CA ILE A 144 -11.63 15.99 7.83
C ILE A 144 -10.56 15.22 7.05
N ALA A 145 -10.96 14.11 6.44
CA ALA A 145 -10.10 13.32 5.59
C ALA A 145 -10.11 13.86 4.15
N TYR A 146 -8.96 13.80 3.51
CA TYR A 146 -8.81 14.00 2.08
C TYR A 146 -8.21 12.75 1.49
N TYR A 147 -8.90 12.11 0.57
CA TYR A 147 -8.50 10.80 0.07
C TYR A 147 -8.89 10.62 -1.40
N THR A 148 -7.98 10.08 -2.20
CA THR A 148 -8.26 9.67 -3.56
C THR A 148 -8.64 8.19 -3.54
N SER A 149 -9.90 7.90 -3.83
CA SER A 149 -10.43 6.55 -3.85
C SER A 149 -9.83 5.70 -4.98
N ALA A 150 -9.79 4.40 -4.77
CA ALA A 150 -9.49 3.42 -5.80
C ALA A 150 -10.54 3.50 -6.92
N HIS A 151 -10.18 4.11 -8.05
CA HIS A 151 -11.05 4.22 -9.21
C HIS A 151 -10.38 3.63 -10.45
N PRO A 152 -11.08 2.82 -11.27
CA PRO A 152 -10.49 2.24 -12.48
C PRO A 152 -9.91 3.26 -13.45
N ALA A 153 -10.47 4.47 -13.55
CA ALA A 153 -9.91 5.53 -14.40
C ALA A 153 -8.52 6.01 -13.94
N LEU A 154 -8.16 5.76 -12.68
CA LEU A 154 -6.85 6.11 -12.10
C LEU A 154 -5.91 4.89 -12.02
N ALA A 155 -6.33 3.70 -12.49
CA ALA A 155 -5.53 2.48 -12.47
C ALA A 155 -4.57 2.36 -13.68
N GLN A 156 -3.84 3.44 -13.98
CA GLN A 156 -2.89 3.47 -15.09
C GLN A 156 -1.58 2.74 -14.75
N PRO A 157 -0.92 2.04 -15.69
CA PRO A 157 0.32 1.30 -15.42
C PRO A 157 1.42 2.12 -14.73
N ALA A 158 1.54 3.41 -15.09
CA ALA A 158 2.49 4.33 -14.45
C ALA A 158 2.21 4.52 -12.95
N LEU A 159 0.93 4.66 -12.55
CA LEU A 159 0.52 4.79 -11.15
C LEU A 159 0.72 3.48 -10.39
N VAL A 160 0.42 2.33 -10.99
CA VAL A 160 0.68 1.01 -10.38
C VAL A 160 2.17 0.83 -10.06
N ARG A 161 3.06 1.17 -11.01
CA ARG A 161 4.51 1.13 -10.79
C ARG A 161 4.96 2.12 -9.72
N ALA A 162 4.48 3.37 -9.78
CA ALA A 162 4.79 4.38 -8.77
C ALA A 162 4.37 3.96 -7.35
N GLY A 163 3.26 3.24 -7.24
CA GLY A 163 2.75 2.68 -5.99
C GLY A 163 3.63 1.57 -5.43
N GLY A 164 4.06 0.62 -6.27
CA GLY A 164 5.04 -0.39 -5.83
C GLY A 164 6.36 0.24 -5.40
N ALA A 165 6.87 1.20 -6.18
CA ALA A 165 8.08 1.92 -5.82
C ALA A 165 7.94 2.72 -4.51
N TYR A 166 6.72 3.17 -4.16
CA TYR A 166 6.45 3.78 -2.86
C TYR A 166 6.59 2.77 -1.72
N VAL A 167 5.99 1.58 -1.84
CA VAL A 167 6.09 0.50 -0.86
C VAL A 167 7.55 0.08 -0.68
N GLN A 168 8.26 -0.20 -1.78
CA GLN A 168 9.67 -0.60 -1.78
C GLN A 168 10.55 0.43 -1.08
N ARG A 169 10.45 1.73 -1.44
CA ARG A 169 11.21 2.80 -0.78
C ARG A 169 10.86 2.92 0.70
N THR A 170 9.60 2.67 1.06
CA THR A 170 9.16 2.75 2.45
C THR A 170 9.83 1.68 3.29
N LEU A 171 9.77 0.43 2.84
CA LEU A 171 10.39 -0.72 3.52
C LEU A 171 11.92 -0.62 3.51
N ALA A 172 12.54 -0.23 2.39
CA ALA A 172 13.98 -0.03 2.30
C ALA A 172 14.47 1.10 3.23
N GLY A 173 13.70 2.19 3.34
CA GLY A 173 13.97 3.29 4.28
C GLY A 173 13.90 2.82 5.73
N ALA A 174 12.89 2.03 6.08
CA ALA A 174 12.76 1.42 7.40
C ALA A 174 13.94 0.48 7.71
N ALA A 175 14.28 -0.44 6.80
CA ALA A 175 15.41 -1.35 6.94
C ALA A 175 16.74 -0.61 7.11
N ALA A 176 16.99 0.43 6.30
CA ALA A 176 18.18 1.26 6.43
C ALA A 176 18.25 1.99 7.78
N SER A 177 17.11 2.48 8.28
CA SER A 177 17.03 3.12 9.59
C SER A 177 17.26 2.14 10.75
N LEU A 178 16.82 0.88 10.62
CA LEU A 178 17.13 -0.19 11.59
C LEU A 178 18.61 -0.57 11.54
N ALA A 179 19.21 -0.64 10.34
CA ALA A 179 20.62 -0.96 10.16
C ALA A 179 21.55 0.07 10.81
N GLN A 180 21.18 1.37 10.80
CA GLN A 180 21.90 2.43 11.52
C GLN A 180 21.95 2.19 13.04
N GLN A 181 21.03 1.40 13.57
CA GLN A 181 20.95 1.02 14.98
C GLN A 181 21.55 -0.37 15.25
N GLY A 182 22.20 -0.97 14.25
CA GLY A 182 22.82 -2.30 14.34
C GLY A 182 21.87 -3.47 14.09
N ILE A 183 20.59 -3.21 13.78
CA ILE A 183 19.60 -4.24 13.50
C ILE A 183 19.58 -4.52 11.99
N GLN A 184 20.02 -5.71 11.60
CA GLN A 184 20.02 -6.13 10.19
C GLN A 184 18.75 -6.90 9.88
N ILE A 185 18.11 -6.56 8.76
CA ILE A 185 16.94 -7.27 8.23
C ILE A 185 17.39 -8.13 7.05
N ALA A 186 17.03 -9.41 7.07
CA ALA A 186 17.34 -10.32 5.97
C ALA A 186 16.66 -9.88 4.67
N PRO A 187 17.33 -9.98 3.50
CA PRO A 187 16.71 -9.62 2.21
C PRO A 187 15.39 -10.35 1.94
N ASP A 188 15.31 -11.65 2.28
CA ASP A 188 14.10 -12.45 2.06
C ASP A 188 12.95 -12.01 3.00
N VAL A 189 13.25 -11.50 4.19
CA VAL A 189 12.23 -10.87 5.07
C VAL A 189 11.68 -9.59 4.45
N LEU A 190 12.56 -8.78 3.83
CA LEU A 190 12.16 -7.55 3.14
C LEU A 190 11.28 -7.85 1.93
N ASP A 191 11.64 -8.86 1.15
CA ASP A 191 10.88 -9.33 -0.01
C ASP A 191 9.47 -9.78 0.39
N VAL A 192 9.35 -10.66 1.41
CA VAL A 192 8.05 -11.09 1.91
C VAL A 192 7.25 -9.90 2.45
N ALA A 193 7.89 -8.95 3.14
CA ALA A 193 7.20 -7.77 3.66
C ALA A 193 6.59 -6.90 2.55
N GLU A 194 7.26 -6.77 1.41
CA GLU A 194 6.76 -6.06 0.25
C GLU A 194 5.49 -6.71 -0.31
N HIS A 195 5.47 -8.04 -0.39
CA HIS A 195 4.27 -8.80 -0.78
C HIS A 195 3.12 -8.58 0.19
N LEU A 196 3.40 -8.66 1.50
CA LEU A 196 2.37 -8.55 2.53
C LEU A 196 1.68 -7.17 2.53
N ALA A 197 2.38 -6.10 2.15
CA ALA A 197 1.77 -4.77 1.98
C ALA A 197 0.64 -4.72 0.93
N ILE A 198 0.56 -5.71 0.04
CA ILE A 198 -0.56 -5.93 -0.89
C ILE A 198 -1.55 -6.95 -0.33
N VAL A 199 -1.05 -8.07 0.23
CA VAL A 199 -1.89 -9.14 0.78
C VAL A 199 -2.83 -8.61 1.86
N GLU A 200 -2.35 -7.77 2.78
CA GLU A 200 -3.12 -7.21 3.90
C GLU A 200 -4.32 -6.34 3.46
N HIS A 201 -4.29 -5.82 2.24
CA HIS A 201 -5.35 -4.98 1.69
C HIS A 201 -6.16 -5.67 0.59
N THR A 202 -5.93 -6.97 0.38
CA THR A 202 -6.73 -7.78 -0.54
C THR A 202 -7.95 -8.35 0.20
N ASP A 203 -9.14 -7.89 -0.18
CA ASP A 203 -10.39 -8.46 0.35
C ASP A 203 -10.57 -9.91 -0.12
N HIS A 204 -10.79 -10.83 0.82
CA HIS A 204 -10.91 -12.27 0.54
C HIS A 204 -12.06 -12.62 -0.41
N LYS A 205 -13.21 -11.95 -0.32
CA LYS A 205 -14.36 -12.24 -1.18
C LYS A 205 -14.12 -11.72 -2.58
N ARG A 206 -13.52 -10.53 -2.70
CA ARG A 206 -13.11 -9.99 -4.01
C ARG A 206 -12.08 -10.90 -4.67
N PHE A 207 -11.10 -11.38 -3.91
CA PHE A 207 -10.12 -12.34 -4.42
C PHE A 207 -10.75 -13.62 -4.96
N GLU A 208 -11.86 -14.10 -4.39
CA GLU A 208 -12.56 -15.29 -4.91
C GLU A 208 -13.35 -15.05 -6.20
N HIS A 209 -13.64 -13.80 -6.57
CA HIS A 209 -14.65 -13.47 -7.58
C HIS A 209 -14.22 -12.44 -8.63
N GLU A 210 -13.13 -11.71 -8.40
CA GLU A 210 -12.62 -10.66 -9.29
C GLU A 210 -11.28 -11.04 -9.91
N ASP A 211 -10.87 -10.29 -10.93
CA ASP A 211 -9.56 -10.44 -11.55
C ASP A 211 -8.44 -10.04 -10.57
N HIS A 212 -7.56 -10.99 -10.22
CA HIS A 212 -6.53 -10.77 -9.22
C HIS A 212 -5.52 -9.67 -9.63
N ALA A 213 -5.15 -9.59 -10.90
CA ALA A 213 -4.20 -8.59 -11.36
C ALA A 213 -4.79 -7.17 -11.24
N ALA A 214 -6.07 -7.00 -11.56
CA ALA A 214 -6.79 -5.76 -11.34
C ALA A 214 -6.90 -5.39 -9.85
N LEU A 215 -7.12 -6.36 -8.96
CA LEU A 215 -7.13 -6.14 -7.50
C LEU A 215 -5.78 -5.61 -6.99
N PHE A 216 -4.68 -6.25 -7.38
CA PHE A 216 -3.34 -5.84 -6.95
C PHE A 216 -2.93 -4.50 -7.55
N ALA A 217 -3.28 -4.25 -8.81
CA ALA A 217 -3.11 -2.95 -9.44
C ALA A 217 -3.88 -1.84 -8.71
N GLU A 218 -5.12 -2.11 -8.30
CA GLU A 218 -5.94 -1.17 -7.51
C GLU A 218 -5.24 -0.79 -6.20
N ILE A 219 -4.75 -1.79 -5.44
CA ILE A 219 -4.05 -1.58 -4.17
C ILE A 219 -2.75 -0.78 -4.39
N ARG A 220 -1.93 -1.15 -5.38
CA ARG A 220 -0.70 -0.40 -5.70
C ARG A 220 -1.01 1.04 -6.11
N THR A 221 -2.01 1.26 -6.95
CA THR A 221 -2.44 2.61 -7.34
C THR A 221 -2.81 3.46 -6.12
N LEU A 222 -3.45 2.90 -5.09
CA LEU A 222 -3.74 3.65 -3.86
C LEU A 222 -2.50 4.17 -3.15
N TYR A 223 -1.38 3.43 -3.15
CA TYR A 223 -0.10 3.90 -2.61
C TYR A 223 0.45 5.08 -3.41
N ALA A 224 0.30 5.07 -4.74
CA ALA A 224 0.75 6.19 -5.57
C ALA A 224 -0.09 7.46 -5.36
N LEU A 225 -1.40 7.29 -5.15
CA LEU A 225 -2.36 8.40 -5.06
C LEU A 225 -2.39 9.06 -3.68
N ASN A 226 -2.25 8.28 -2.60
CA ASN A 226 -2.40 8.78 -1.23
C ASN A 226 -1.08 8.76 -0.43
N ALA A 227 -0.03 8.11 -0.91
CA ALA A 227 1.28 8.03 -0.26
C ALA A 227 1.17 7.70 1.25
N GLY A 228 1.67 8.57 2.13
CA GLY A 228 1.65 8.34 3.58
C GLY A 228 0.25 8.29 4.20
N ASP A 229 -0.79 8.74 3.48
CA ASP A 229 -2.17 8.63 3.93
C ASP A 229 -2.86 7.32 3.45
N THR A 230 -2.22 6.54 2.58
CA THR A 230 -2.78 5.27 2.09
C THR A 230 -3.10 4.34 3.26
N PHE A 231 -4.34 3.84 3.30
CA PHE A 231 -4.87 2.97 4.36
C PHE A 231 -4.83 3.54 5.79
N ARG A 232 -4.64 4.85 5.97
CA ARG A 232 -4.68 5.55 7.29
C ARG A 232 -5.94 5.26 8.12
N TYR A 233 -7.05 4.94 7.45
CA TYR A 233 -8.35 4.66 8.04
C TYR A 233 -8.73 3.17 8.00
N SER A 234 -7.85 2.31 7.50
CA SER A 234 -8.09 0.87 7.45
C SER A 234 -7.91 0.27 8.83
N VAL A 235 -8.99 -0.24 9.42
CA VAL A 235 -8.99 -0.89 10.73
C VAL A 235 -9.82 -2.17 10.66
N SER A 236 -9.21 -3.30 11.02
CA SER A 236 -9.90 -4.58 11.09
C SER A 236 -10.74 -4.72 12.38
N THR A 237 -11.56 -5.76 12.46
CA THR A 237 -12.33 -6.08 13.68
C THR A 237 -11.45 -6.39 14.88
N ALA A 238 -10.23 -6.90 14.66
CA ALA A 238 -9.22 -7.14 15.69
C ALA A 238 -8.43 -5.87 16.06
N GLY A 239 -8.76 -4.72 15.45
CA GLY A 239 -8.05 -3.46 15.64
C GLY A 239 -6.75 -3.33 14.86
N ALA A 240 -6.51 -4.24 13.90
CA ALA A 240 -5.32 -4.18 13.06
C ALA A 240 -5.39 -2.96 12.13
N GLY A 241 -4.31 -2.18 12.03
CA GLY A 241 -4.37 -0.82 11.50
C GLY A 241 -3.32 -0.50 10.42
N GLY A 242 -3.67 0.43 9.52
CA GLY A 242 -2.72 1.04 8.59
C GLY A 242 -2.25 0.12 7.46
N MET A 243 -1.12 0.50 6.85
CA MET A 243 -0.48 -0.14 5.69
C MET A 243 -0.16 -1.64 5.89
N ILE A 244 0.14 -2.05 7.13
CA ILE A 244 0.65 -3.39 7.42
C ILE A 244 -0.36 -4.25 8.20
N GLN A 245 -1.53 -3.69 8.53
CA GLN A 245 -2.57 -4.33 9.34
C GLN A 245 -2.03 -5.06 10.58
N MET A 246 -1.08 -4.46 11.31
CA MET A 246 -0.58 -5.03 12.57
C MET A 246 -1.57 -4.75 13.70
N ILE A 247 -1.77 -5.73 14.60
CA ILE A 247 -2.67 -5.59 15.76
C ILE A 247 -1.97 -4.88 16.95
N PRO A 248 -2.72 -4.20 17.84
CA PRO A 248 -2.15 -3.43 18.94
C PRO A 248 -1.23 -4.21 19.88
N GLN A 249 -1.60 -5.46 20.21
CA GLN A 249 -0.80 -6.27 21.14
C GLN A 249 0.56 -6.63 20.54
N THR A 250 0.59 -7.10 19.28
CA THR A 250 1.85 -7.40 18.57
C THR A 250 2.74 -6.17 18.49
N TYR A 251 2.16 -5.00 18.20
CA TYR A 251 2.94 -3.76 18.18
C TYR A 251 3.55 -3.44 19.55
N ALA A 252 2.77 -3.56 20.62
CA ALA A 252 3.26 -3.36 21.99
C ALA A 252 4.39 -4.33 22.36
N ASP A 253 4.26 -5.59 21.97
CA ASP A 253 5.28 -6.62 22.21
C ASP A 253 6.58 -6.29 21.45
N ILE A 254 6.49 -5.88 20.18
CA ILE A 254 7.67 -5.47 19.39
C ILE A 254 8.35 -4.24 19.99
N ARG A 255 7.57 -3.26 20.45
CA ARG A 255 8.12 -2.10 21.17
C ARG A 255 8.85 -2.49 22.45
N ALA A 256 8.36 -3.48 23.17
CA ALA A 256 8.98 -3.96 24.39
C ALA A 256 10.26 -4.77 24.11
N HIS A 257 10.31 -5.52 23.01
CA HIS A 257 11.49 -6.29 22.61
C HIS A 257 12.60 -5.42 21.99
N HIS A 258 12.24 -4.32 21.32
CA HIS A 258 13.17 -3.41 20.63
C HIS A 258 13.04 -1.96 21.14
N PRO A 259 13.22 -1.70 22.45
CA PRO A 259 13.04 -0.37 23.03
C PRO A 259 14.00 0.68 22.45
N GLU A 260 15.17 0.27 21.99
CA GLU A 260 16.19 1.12 21.37
C GLU A 260 15.74 1.75 20.05
N VAL A 261 14.80 1.12 19.33
CA VAL A 261 14.34 1.58 18.01
C VAL A 261 13.53 2.87 18.09
N GLY A 262 12.94 3.16 19.27
CA GLY A 262 12.15 4.36 19.47
C GLY A 262 10.86 4.40 18.65
N LEU A 263 10.21 3.24 18.47
CA LEU A 263 8.89 3.15 17.85
C LEU A 263 7.84 3.97 18.61
N GLU A 264 6.94 4.63 17.86
CA GLU A 264 5.86 5.48 18.37
C GLU A 264 5.07 4.81 19.51
N ALA A 265 4.77 5.55 20.58
CA ALA A 265 4.08 5.03 21.74
C ALA A 265 2.59 4.80 21.49
N ASP A 266 1.95 5.72 20.78
CA ASP A 266 0.55 5.61 20.40
C ASP A 266 0.39 4.72 19.17
N PHE A 267 -0.26 3.56 19.33
CA PHE A 267 -0.44 2.59 18.25
C PHE A 267 -1.10 3.20 17.01
N VAL A 268 -2.12 4.05 17.18
CA VAL A 268 -2.84 4.64 16.04
C VAL A 268 -1.95 5.58 15.26
N THR A 269 -1.22 6.45 15.94
CA THR A 269 -0.22 7.34 15.33
C THR A 269 0.87 6.52 14.64
N GLY A 270 1.38 5.49 15.32
CA GLY A 270 2.43 4.62 14.81
C GLY A 270 2.04 3.83 13.57
N MET A 271 0.83 3.30 13.49
CA MET A 271 0.36 2.57 12.29
C MET A 271 -0.05 3.49 11.14
N ARG A 272 -0.31 4.77 11.43
CA ARG A 272 -0.57 5.80 10.40
C ARG A 272 0.71 6.39 9.81
N ASP A 273 1.83 6.32 10.53
CA ASP A 273 3.16 6.61 9.98
C ASP A 273 3.72 5.35 9.30
N HIS A 274 3.77 5.35 7.97
CA HIS A 274 4.24 4.19 7.21
C HIS A 274 5.69 3.81 7.49
N GLN A 275 6.57 4.77 7.81
CA GLN A 275 7.96 4.45 8.18
C GLN A 275 8.03 3.75 9.53
N ASN A 276 7.27 4.23 10.51
CA ASN A 276 7.19 3.58 11.82
C ASN A 276 6.52 2.19 11.71
N ALA A 277 5.42 2.09 10.96
CA ALA A 277 4.74 0.83 10.69
C ALA A 277 5.68 -0.18 10.02
N ALA A 278 6.36 0.22 8.95
CA ALA A 278 7.33 -0.62 8.24
C ALA A 278 8.45 -1.11 9.17
N LYS A 279 9.00 -0.26 10.06
CA LYS A 279 9.98 -0.71 11.06
C LYS A 279 9.42 -1.82 11.95
N ALA A 280 8.21 -1.62 12.49
CA ALA A 280 7.57 -2.61 13.35
C ALA A 280 7.30 -3.94 12.62
N MET A 281 6.85 -3.87 11.36
CA MET A 281 6.66 -5.03 10.50
C MET A 281 7.95 -5.82 10.31
N LEU A 282 9.03 -5.13 9.92
CA LEU A 282 10.32 -5.78 9.66
C LEU A 282 10.92 -6.40 10.92
N LEU A 283 10.83 -5.72 12.07
CA LEU A 283 11.25 -6.29 13.35
C LEU A 283 10.45 -7.55 13.69
N TYR A 284 9.12 -7.49 13.58
CA TYR A 284 8.26 -8.65 13.84
C TYR A 284 8.58 -9.83 12.93
N MET A 285 8.77 -9.58 11.64
CA MET A 285 9.07 -10.65 10.68
C MET A 285 10.47 -11.22 10.90
N GLN A 286 11.47 -10.38 11.20
CA GLN A 286 12.81 -10.84 11.52
C GLN A 286 12.83 -11.68 12.81
N ASP A 287 12.20 -11.21 13.88
CA ASP A 287 12.06 -11.96 15.15
C ASP A 287 11.33 -13.30 14.93
N THR A 288 10.28 -13.27 14.11
CA THR A 288 9.52 -14.47 13.73
C THR A 288 10.41 -15.47 13.01
N TRP A 289 11.20 -15.01 12.04
CA TRP A 289 12.11 -15.86 11.28
C TRP A 289 13.19 -16.47 12.18
N ASP A 290 13.86 -15.64 12.98
CA ASP A 290 14.89 -16.08 13.91
C ASP A 290 14.34 -17.05 14.97
N GLY A 291 13.09 -16.86 15.38
CA GLY A 291 12.35 -17.77 16.24
C GLY A 291 12.06 -19.12 15.57
N LEU A 292 11.56 -19.10 14.34
CA LEU A 292 11.24 -20.32 13.57
C LEU A 292 12.50 -21.15 13.29
N LEU A 293 13.63 -20.51 12.99
CA LEU A 293 14.92 -21.17 12.77
C LEU A 293 15.49 -21.84 14.03
N LYS A 294 14.87 -21.71 15.21
CA LYS A 294 15.24 -22.50 16.40
C LYS A 294 14.58 -23.88 16.41
N SER A 295 13.54 -24.12 15.59
CA SER A 295 12.83 -25.40 15.52
C SER A 295 13.49 -26.36 14.53
N ASP A 296 13.72 -27.60 14.98
CA ASP A 296 14.21 -28.67 14.10
C ASP A 296 13.18 -29.06 13.04
N GLU A 297 11.88 -29.03 13.37
CA GLU A 297 10.82 -29.30 12.39
C GLU A 297 10.80 -28.27 11.25
N VAL A 298 11.03 -27.00 11.56
CA VAL A 298 11.16 -25.95 10.54
C VAL A 298 12.38 -26.20 9.65
N LYS A 299 13.57 -26.44 10.26
CA LYS A 299 14.80 -26.72 9.49
C LYS A 299 14.64 -27.94 8.59
N GLN A 300 14.04 -29.02 9.09
CA GLN A 300 13.78 -30.22 8.32
C GLN A 300 12.79 -29.95 7.17
N ALA A 301 11.74 -29.16 7.41
CA ALA A 301 10.77 -28.82 6.38
C ALA A 301 11.37 -28.02 5.23
N LEU A 302 12.26 -27.06 5.54
CA LEU A 302 13.03 -26.28 4.58
C LEU A 302 14.00 -27.16 3.78
N ALA A 303 14.79 -27.99 4.47
CA ALA A 303 15.75 -28.92 3.83
C ALA A 303 15.06 -29.96 2.93
N ALA A 304 13.86 -30.39 3.28
CA ALA A 304 13.04 -31.30 2.49
C ALA A 304 12.17 -30.60 1.43
N HIS A 305 12.24 -29.26 1.32
CA HIS A 305 11.42 -28.44 0.42
C HIS A 305 9.91 -28.67 0.57
N THR A 306 9.45 -29.00 1.79
CA THR A 306 8.02 -29.16 2.11
C THR A 306 7.35 -27.86 2.54
N ALA A 307 8.15 -26.87 2.92
CA ALA A 307 7.78 -25.48 3.14
C ALA A 307 8.91 -24.57 2.61
N THR A 308 8.55 -23.34 2.24
CA THR A 308 9.51 -22.28 1.88
C THR A 308 9.62 -21.27 3.03
N GLU A 309 10.68 -20.48 3.03
CA GLU A 309 10.82 -19.35 3.96
C GLU A 309 9.65 -18.37 3.82
N ALA A 310 9.31 -18.00 2.59
CA ALA A 310 8.19 -17.11 2.28
C ALA A 310 6.84 -17.63 2.83
N ASP A 311 6.52 -18.91 2.62
CA ASP A 311 5.29 -19.51 3.16
C ASP A 311 5.23 -19.45 4.69
N LEU A 312 6.36 -19.70 5.36
CA LEU A 312 6.41 -19.73 6.81
C LEU A 312 6.33 -18.32 7.41
N LEU A 313 7.00 -17.34 6.79
CA LEU A 313 6.90 -15.94 7.15
C LEU A 313 5.48 -15.40 6.92
N ALA A 314 4.89 -15.62 5.75
CA ALA A 314 3.53 -15.17 5.45
C ALA A 314 2.48 -15.84 6.37
N ALA A 315 2.58 -17.16 6.59
CA ALA A 315 1.69 -17.86 7.52
C ALA A 315 1.91 -17.42 8.98
N GLY A 316 3.15 -17.14 9.36
CA GLY A 316 3.52 -16.64 10.68
C GLY A 316 3.11 -15.19 10.91
N TYR A 317 2.97 -14.40 9.85
CA TYR A 317 2.48 -13.04 9.94
C TYR A 317 0.97 -13.01 10.20
N ASN A 318 0.20 -13.76 9.41
CA ASN A 318 -1.26 -13.82 9.53
C ASN A 318 -1.75 -14.63 10.75
N SER A 319 -0.94 -15.57 11.24
CA SER A 319 -1.34 -16.47 12.33
C SER A 319 -0.30 -16.48 13.47
N ASN A 320 -0.45 -17.37 14.45
CA ASN A 320 0.54 -17.49 15.51
C ASN A 320 1.75 -18.33 15.04
N PRO A 321 2.95 -17.74 14.87
CA PRO A 321 4.11 -18.44 14.32
C PRO A 321 4.57 -19.62 15.20
N ALA A 322 4.33 -19.56 16.51
CA ALA A 322 4.68 -20.65 17.43
C ALA A 322 3.91 -21.96 17.15
N ARG A 323 2.83 -21.92 16.36
CA ARG A 323 2.07 -23.11 15.96
C ARG A 323 2.61 -23.79 14.70
N LEU A 324 3.40 -23.08 13.88
CA LEU A 324 3.88 -23.60 12.59
C LEU A 324 4.71 -24.90 12.73
N PRO A 325 5.67 -25.03 13.68
CA PRO A 325 6.40 -26.28 13.87
C PRO A 325 5.48 -27.49 14.10
N ALA A 326 4.41 -27.32 14.85
CA ALA A 326 3.46 -28.39 15.14
C ALA A 326 2.65 -28.81 13.90
N TYR A 327 2.29 -27.87 13.03
CA TYR A 327 1.64 -28.19 11.76
C TYR A 327 2.58 -28.93 10.81
N LEU A 328 3.85 -28.50 10.72
CA LEU A 328 4.88 -29.15 9.90
C LEU A 328 5.12 -30.59 10.38
N LYS A 329 5.29 -30.78 11.70
CA LYS A 329 5.47 -32.09 12.32
C LYS A 329 4.36 -33.07 11.98
N ARG A 330 3.12 -32.60 12.03
CA ARG A 330 1.92 -33.44 11.83
C ARG A 330 1.58 -33.67 10.36
N GLY A 331 1.81 -32.67 9.52
CA GLY A 331 1.35 -32.66 8.13
C GLY A 331 2.43 -32.97 7.10
N GLY A 332 3.72 -32.81 7.43
CA GLY A 332 4.80 -32.85 6.44
C GLY A 332 4.49 -31.94 5.26
N ALA A 333 4.56 -32.46 4.03
CA ALA A 333 4.16 -31.73 2.82
C ALA A 333 2.71 -31.22 2.82
N GLY A 334 1.81 -31.87 3.57
CA GLY A 334 0.40 -31.49 3.72
C GLY A 334 0.11 -30.48 4.84
N TRP A 335 1.11 -29.88 5.48
CA TRP A 335 0.93 -29.01 6.65
C TRP A 335 -0.05 -27.85 6.43
N ARG A 336 -0.11 -27.28 5.21
CA ARG A 336 -1.05 -26.22 4.82
C ARG A 336 -2.52 -26.65 4.94
N THR A 337 -2.83 -27.95 5.00
CA THR A 337 -4.20 -28.42 5.26
C THR A 337 -4.62 -28.27 6.73
N LEU A 338 -3.65 -28.11 7.64
CA LEU A 338 -3.86 -28.07 9.09
C LEU A 338 -3.93 -26.64 9.67
N ILE A 339 -3.46 -25.64 8.93
CA ILE A 339 -3.53 -24.23 9.36
C ILE A 339 -4.97 -23.69 9.33
N PRO A 340 -5.28 -22.57 10.00
CA PRO A 340 -6.60 -21.95 9.96
C PRO A 340 -7.06 -21.61 8.52
N ALA A 341 -8.37 -21.67 8.27
CA ALA A 341 -8.93 -21.41 6.93
C ALA A 341 -8.57 -20.02 6.39
N GLU A 342 -8.55 -19.01 7.26
CA GLU A 342 -8.14 -17.65 6.91
C GLU A 342 -6.68 -17.62 6.43
N THR A 343 -5.76 -18.25 7.16
CA THR A 343 -4.34 -18.35 6.77
C THR A 343 -4.15 -19.15 5.47
N LYS A 344 -5.01 -20.13 5.17
CA LYS A 344 -4.99 -20.80 3.85
C LYS A 344 -5.35 -19.82 2.73
N MET A 345 -6.36 -18.97 2.94
CA MET A 345 -6.70 -17.92 1.97
C MET A 345 -5.55 -16.93 1.84
N TYR A 346 -4.98 -16.49 2.95
CA TYR A 346 -3.84 -15.58 2.98
C TYR A 346 -2.66 -16.11 2.14
N LEU A 347 -2.28 -17.39 2.30
CA LEU A 347 -1.24 -18.01 1.48
C LEU A 347 -1.61 -18.13 -0.01
N ARG A 348 -2.89 -18.30 -0.34
CA ARG A 348 -3.36 -18.27 -1.75
C ARG A 348 -3.21 -16.88 -2.35
N ILE A 349 -3.54 -15.84 -1.59
CA ILE A 349 -3.36 -14.45 -2.02
C ILE A 349 -1.88 -14.15 -2.17
N TYR A 350 -1.05 -14.51 -1.18
CA TYR A 350 0.39 -14.37 -1.25
C TYR A 350 0.97 -14.99 -2.53
N ALA A 351 0.65 -16.26 -2.80
CA ALA A 351 1.12 -16.94 -4.01
C ALA A 351 0.62 -16.26 -5.29
N ALA A 352 -0.59 -15.69 -5.30
CA ALA A 352 -1.08 -14.94 -6.44
C ALA A 352 -0.34 -13.61 -6.63
N VAL A 353 0.00 -12.91 -5.55
CA VAL A 353 0.80 -11.68 -5.57
C VAL A 353 2.18 -11.99 -6.16
N ASP A 354 2.89 -12.98 -5.61
CA ASP A 354 4.21 -13.43 -6.05
C ASP A 354 4.25 -13.78 -7.56
N ASN A 355 3.16 -14.37 -8.09
CA ASN A 355 3.09 -14.76 -9.50
C ASN A 355 2.65 -13.64 -10.46
N LEU A 356 1.90 -12.63 -9.99
CA LEU A 356 1.22 -11.66 -10.86
C LEU A 356 1.75 -10.24 -10.73
N VAL A 357 2.48 -9.93 -9.67
CA VAL A 357 2.97 -8.59 -9.38
C VAL A 357 4.45 -8.51 -9.74
N ASP A 358 4.80 -7.54 -10.58
CA ASP A 358 6.19 -7.24 -10.88
C ASP A 358 6.80 -6.41 -9.73
N PHE A 359 7.68 -7.07 -8.97
CA PHE A 359 8.54 -6.48 -7.95
C PHE A 359 9.91 -6.22 -8.60
N SER A 360 10.22 -4.94 -8.78
CA SER A 360 11.36 -4.47 -9.59
C SER A 360 12.64 -4.27 -8.79
#